data_AF-F4QD64-F1
#
_entry.id   AF-F4QD64-F1
#
_cell.length_a   1.000
_cell.length_b   1.000
_cell.length_c   1.000
_cell.angle_alpha   90.00
_cell.angle_beta   90.00
_cell.angle_gamma   90.00
#
_symmetry.space_group_name_H-M   'P 1'
#
loop_
_entity.id
_entity.type
_entity.pdbx_description
1 polymer ?
#
loop_
_entity_poly.entity_id
_entity_poly.type
_entity_poly.pdbx_seq_one_letter_code
_entity_poly.pdbx_strand_id
1 'polypeptide(L)'
;MNRIILALLFVVSVLSVASNASLASTNFDGLVSLEIGNDAVRAYVISLSEVTQTMVFSGASVFGSVLGDDNVSYSFDTSIFTFESIGNFITYTQAYASGSGSATTTGGATGSVAAFAAIYKLFALAEYEETNGEDGFQIGEDKLEGWLLLGNPSYKFSKQETDLKATLSNGTEINFKAYNVLADSGLVALRFTVSDAPVEIEGTTISSETSKIDIEINGYFDSSVNKPTILCSSADPMFSCGSTGPSTNPNSRVALISAYVSANVDASFNSNVQGGIISGGAVQGKFEFVTTVDTQINGTAGTANVITNAQGFAQGDAPDFLVKFDATANIGLAGQFLVQTFDAVRPDTITWDPSVGVEKSSFAITLIPSLSLVVFIVFGLLI
;
A
#
# COMPACT_ATOMS: atom_id res chain seq x y z
N MET A 1 -1.19 -11.70 -28.63
CA MET A 1 -0.69 -10.42 -29.19
C MET A 1 -0.94 -9.21 -28.26
N ASN A 2 -2.02 -9.15 -27.48
CA ASN A 2 -2.27 -8.05 -26.51
C ASN A 2 -1.38 -8.02 -25.25
N ARG A 3 -0.86 -9.17 -24.78
CA ARG A 3 -0.02 -9.21 -23.56
C ARG A 3 1.38 -8.59 -23.73
N ILE A 4 1.93 -8.67 -24.95
CA ILE A 4 3.26 -8.11 -25.27
C ILE A 4 3.18 -6.59 -25.37
N ILE A 5 2.10 -6.05 -25.93
CA ILE A 5 1.88 -4.60 -26.05
C ILE A 5 1.64 -3.97 -24.67
N LEU A 6 0.89 -4.66 -23.78
CA LEU A 6 0.67 -4.20 -22.41
C LEU A 6 1.97 -4.24 -21.58
N ALA A 7 2.78 -5.30 -21.72
CA ALA A 7 4.10 -5.38 -21.10
C ALA A 7 5.06 -4.32 -21.64
N LEU A 8 5.03 -4.00 -22.95
CA LEU A 8 5.83 -2.93 -23.53
C LEU A 8 5.39 -1.54 -23.03
N LEU A 9 4.09 -1.29 -22.94
CA LEU A 9 3.54 -0.05 -22.38
C LEU A 9 3.90 0.09 -20.90
N PHE A 10 3.90 -1.02 -20.14
CA PHE A 10 4.31 -1.05 -18.73
C PHE A 10 5.81 -0.82 -18.55
N VAL A 11 6.65 -1.42 -19.40
CA VAL A 11 8.11 -1.19 -19.40
C VAL A 11 8.43 0.25 -19.81
N VAL A 12 7.74 0.81 -20.80
CA VAL A 12 7.90 2.21 -21.21
C VAL A 12 7.40 3.18 -20.13
N SER A 13 6.32 2.85 -19.40
CA SER A 13 5.88 3.66 -18.27
C SER A 13 6.85 3.59 -17.09
N VAL A 14 7.38 2.41 -16.74
CA VAL A 14 8.40 2.22 -15.70
C VAL A 14 9.70 2.96 -16.06
N LEU A 15 10.14 2.89 -17.32
CA LEU A 15 11.28 3.65 -17.83
C LEU A 15 11.03 5.16 -17.84
N SER A 16 9.80 5.61 -18.13
CA SER A 16 9.46 7.04 -18.12
C SER A 16 9.41 7.63 -16.71
N VAL A 17 8.93 6.86 -15.72
CA VAL A 17 8.95 7.26 -14.31
C VAL A 17 10.38 7.27 -13.78
N ALA A 18 11.21 6.29 -14.16
CA ALA A 18 12.65 6.28 -13.86
C ALA A 18 13.41 7.44 -14.53
N SER A 19 12.94 7.97 -15.66
CA SER A 19 13.56 9.13 -16.33
C SER A 19 13.16 10.49 -15.75
N ASN A 20 12.00 10.57 -15.07
CA ASN A 20 11.52 11.80 -14.41
C ASN A 20 11.97 11.91 -12.95
N ALA A 21 12.28 10.78 -12.31
CA ALA A 21 13.16 10.78 -11.15
C ALA A 21 14.53 11.26 -11.65
N SER A 22 14.90 12.52 -11.38
CA SER A 22 16.28 12.93 -11.54
C SER A 22 17.12 12.01 -10.65
N LEU A 23 17.77 11.00 -11.25
CA LEU A 23 18.92 10.30 -10.69
C LEU A 23 20.02 11.36 -10.58
N ALA A 24 19.87 12.24 -9.59
CA ALA A 24 20.77 13.32 -9.29
C ALA A 24 22.07 12.68 -8.81
N SER A 25 23.01 12.53 -9.75
CA SER A 25 24.45 12.52 -9.53
C SER A 25 24.95 11.71 -8.33
N THR A 26 24.45 10.51 -8.10
CA THR A 26 25.24 9.50 -7.39
C THR A 26 26.14 8.85 -8.42
N ASN A 27 27.45 9.13 -8.34
CA ASN A 27 28.47 8.39 -9.10
C ASN A 27 28.22 6.89 -8.91
N PHE A 28 27.70 6.21 -9.93
CA PHE A 28 27.52 4.76 -9.95
C PHE A 28 28.83 4.05 -10.33
N ASP A 29 29.91 4.39 -9.62
CA ASP A 29 31.13 3.56 -9.64
C ASP A 29 30.85 2.30 -8.81
N GLY A 30 30.36 1.26 -9.49
CA GLY A 30 30.14 -0.07 -8.94
C GLY A 30 28.67 -0.32 -8.61
N LEU A 31 28.02 -1.17 -9.41
CA LEU A 31 26.68 -1.66 -9.13
C LEU A 31 26.76 -2.69 -7.99
N VAL A 32 26.80 -2.21 -6.76
CA VAL A 32 26.66 -3.03 -5.54
C VAL A 32 25.23 -2.81 -5.05
N SER A 33 24.37 -3.80 -5.29
CA SER A 33 23.17 -3.87 -4.47
C SER A 33 23.57 -4.38 -3.10
N LEU A 34 23.11 -3.68 -2.08
CA LEU A 34 23.28 -4.07 -0.69
C LEU A 34 22.07 -4.91 -0.31
N GLU A 35 22.30 -6.13 0.15
CA GLU A 35 21.24 -6.96 0.72
C GLU A 35 21.40 -6.99 2.24
N ILE A 36 20.29 -6.87 2.96
CA ILE A 36 20.22 -7.16 4.40
C ILE A 36 19.35 -8.39 4.57
N GLY A 37 19.98 -9.53 4.88
CA GLY A 37 19.28 -10.81 4.89
C GLY A 37 18.89 -11.24 3.47
N ASN A 38 17.59 -11.37 3.20
CA ASN A 38 17.04 -11.76 1.88
C ASN A 38 16.40 -10.60 1.12
N ASP A 39 16.55 -9.37 1.63
CA ASP A 39 15.85 -8.19 1.11
C ASP A 39 16.84 -7.18 0.53
N ALA A 40 16.44 -6.59 -0.59
CA ALA A 40 17.17 -5.55 -1.29
C ALA A 40 17.15 -4.22 -0.50
N VAL A 41 18.26 -3.49 -0.49
CA VAL A 41 18.25 -2.06 -0.17
C VAL A 41 17.88 -1.27 -1.43
N ARG A 42 16.87 -0.40 -1.35
CA ARG A 42 16.39 0.48 -2.43
C ARG A 42 16.41 1.91 -1.97
N ALA A 43 16.86 2.83 -2.81
CA ALA A 43 16.60 4.25 -2.58
C ALA A 43 15.24 4.61 -3.16
N TYR A 44 14.39 5.26 -2.37
CA TYR A 44 13.09 5.75 -2.84
C TYR A 44 13.13 7.22 -3.26
N VAL A 45 12.56 7.50 -4.44
CA VAL A 45 12.20 8.85 -4.86
C VAL A 45 10.76 9.12 -4.46
N ILE A 46 10.52 10.29 -3.84
CA ILE A 46 9.22 10.66 -3.30
C ILE A 46 8.73 11.92 -4.02
N SER A 47 7.53 11.83 -4.59
CA SER A 47 6.80 12.96 -5.17
C SER A 47 5.53 13.21 -4.36
N LEU A 48 5.30 14.46 -3.97
CA LEU A 48 4.12 14.90 -3.22
C LEU A 48 3.43 16.03 -3.97
N SER A 49 2.11 15.98 -4.06
CA SER A 49 1.29 17.01 -4.69
C SER A 49 0.02 17.21 -3.87
N GLU A 50 -0.04 18.31 -3.12
CA GLU A 50 -1.25 18.69 -2.39
C GLU A 50 -2.40 19.09 -3.34
N VAL A 51 -2.07 19.61 -4.52
CA VAL A 51 -3.06 20.04 -5.51
C VAL A 51 -3.80 18.86 -6.11
N THR A 52 -3.07 17.79 -6.47
CA THR A 52 -3.66 16.56 -7.00
C THR A 52 -3.98 15.56 -5.91
N GLN A 53 -3.68 15.88 -4.65
CA GLN A 53 -3.86 15.01 -3.49
C GLN A 53 -3.17 13.64 -3.68
N THR A 54 -1.94 13.68 -4.20
CA THR A 54 -1.19 12.49 -4.63
C THR A 54 0.17 12.42 -3.94
N MET A 55 0.56 11.22 -3.56
CA MET A 55 1.92 10.87 -3.16
C MET A 55 2.38 9.64 -3.94
N VAL A 56 3.63 9.66 -4.40
CA VAL A 56 4.26 8.52 -5.07
C VAL A 56 5.63 8.26 -4.46
N PHE A 57 5.87 7.02 -4.04
CA PHE A 57 7.19 6.46 -3.81
C PHE A 57 7.57 5.58 -5.00
N SER A 58 8.77 5.76 -5.53
CA SER A 58 9.30 4.91 -6.59
C SER A 58 10.71 4.46 -6.24
N GLY A 59 10.92 3.16 -6.12
CA GLY A 59 12.20 2.54 -5.80
C GLY A 59 12.56 1.48 -6.84
N ALA A 60 13.85 1.36 -7.12
CA ALA A 60 14.38 0.31 -7.98
C ALA A 60 15.67 -0.24 -7.40
N SER A 61 15.91 -1.54 -7.57
CA SER A 61 17.21 -2.17 -7.37
C SER A 61 17.60 -2.95 -8.62
N VAL A 62 18.91 -2.95 -8.90
CA VAL A 62 19.49 -3.76 -9.96
C VAL A 62 20.68 -4.49 -9.37
N PHE A 63 20.75 -5.77 -9.71
CA PHE A 63 21.76 -6.72 -9.29
C PHE A 63 22.39 -7.31 -10.54
N GLY A 64 23.69 -7.58 -10.49
CA GLY A 64 24.36 -8.24 -11.59
C GLY A 64 25.67 -8.88 -11.15
N SER A 65 26.04 -9.97 -11.81
CA SER A 65 27.31 -10.64 -11.61
C SER A 65 27.81 -11.24 -12.92
N VAL A 66 29.13 -11.31 -13.05
CA VAL A 66 29.80 -12.03 -14.14
C VAL A 66 30.25 -13.36 -13.56
N LEU A 67 29.61 -14.45 -13.97
CA LEU A 67 29.91 -15.81 -13.52
C LEU A 67 30.94 -16.44 -14.47
N GLY A 68 32.20 -16.03 -14.33
CA GLY A 68 33.31 -16.45 -15.20
C GLY A 68 33.41 -15.65 -16.52
N ASP A 69 34.32 -16.04 -17.41
CA ASP A 69 34.73 -15.21 -18.56
C ASP A 69 33.63 -15.00 -19.63
N ASP A 70 32.56 -15.80 -19.61
CA ASP A 70 31.60 -15.87 -20.72
C ASP A 70 30.12 -15.74 -20.33
N ASN A 71 29.80 -15.49 -19.05
CA ASN A 71 28.41 -15.47 -18.59
C ASN A 71 28.11 -14.25 -17.71
N VAL A 72 27.11 -13.48 -18.10
CA VAL A 72 26.59 -12.33 -17.35
C VAL A 72 25.21 -12.71 -16.83
N SER A 73 25.00 -12.64 -15.51
CA SER A 73 23.67 -12.72 -14.91
C SER A 73 23.27 -11.39 -14.31
N TYR A 74 21.99 -11.07 -14.41
CA TYR A 74 21.40 -9.89 -13.78
C TYR A 74 20.06 -10.24 -13.14
N SER A 75 19.70 -9.49 -12.10
CA SER A 75 18.33 -9.40 -11.61
C SER A 75 17.98 -7.95 -11.33
N PHE A 76 16.70 -7.63 -11.34
CA PHE A 76 16.21 -6.32 -10.98
C PHE A 76 14.91 -6.48 -10.24
N ASP A 77 14.58 -5.48 -9.45
CA ASP A 77 13.22 -5.29 -8.98
C ASP A 77 12.89 -3.81 -8.80
N THR A 78 11.59 -3.53 -8.78
CA THR A 78 11.05 -2.19 -8.58
C THR A 78 9.77 -2.27 -7.76
N SER A 79 9.61 -1.29 -6.88
CA SER A 79 8.39 -1.09 -6.10
C SER A 79 7.91 0.33 -6.28
N ILE A 80 6.62 0.48 -6.51
CA ILE A 80 5.93 1.75 -6.58
C ILE A 80 4.77 1.71 -5.59
N PHE A 81 4.73 2.71 -4.72
CA PHE A 81 3.61 2.94 -3.81
C PHE A 81 2.98 4.27 -4.19
N THR A 82 1.67 4.29 -4.40
CA THR A 82 0.95 5.50 -4.79
C THR A 82 -0.25 5.68 -3.88
N PHE A 83 -0.36 6.85 -3.30
CA PHE A 83 -1.53 7.30 -2.56
C PHE A 83 -2.21 8.40 -3.35
N GLU A 84 -3.53 8.30 -3.50
CA GLU A 84 -4.37 9.27 -4.19
C GLU A 84 -5.69 9.45 -3.44
N SER A 85 -6.04 10.70 -3.12
CA SER A 85 -7.40 11.06 -2.71
C SER A 85 -8.09 11.75 -3.89
N ILE A 86 -8.88 10.99 -4.66
CA ILE A 86 -9.57 11.49 -5.85
C ILE A 86 -11.06 11.19 -5.71
N GLY A 87 -11.88 12.24 -5.78
CA GLY A 87 -13.33 12.09 -5.73
C GLY A 87 -13.82 11.71 -4.33
N ASN A 88 -14.50 10.57 -4.21
CA ASN A 88 -15.18 10.15 -2.96
C ASN A 88 -14.42 9.06 -2.19
N PHE A 89 -13.22 8.68 -2.62
CA PHE A 89 -12.46 7.62 -1.99
C PHE A 89 -10.96 7.94 -1.97
N ILE A 90 -10.26 7.18 -1.13
CA ILE A 90 -8.82 7.17 -1.04
C ILE A 90 -8.32 5.87 -1.67
N THR A 91 -7.31 5.96 -2.51
CA THR A 91 -6.68 4.81 -3.15
C THR A 91 -5.22 4.72 -2.75
N TYR A 92 -4.85 3.56 -2.23
CA TYR A 92 -3.47 3.15 -2.06
C TYR A 92 -3.15 2.05 -3.08
N THR A 93 -2.22 2.31 -3.99
CA THR A 93 -1.78 1.37 -5.01
C THR A 93 -0.37 0.91 -4.71
N GLN A 94 -0.17 -0.40 -4.74
CA GLN A 94 1.14 -1.03 -4.75
C GLN A 94 1.35 -1.68 -6.11
N ALA A 95 2.48 -1.39 -6.74
CA ALA A 95 2.95 -2.11 -7.92
C ALA A 95 4.37 -2.61 -7.67
N TYR A 96 4.62 -3.84 -8.04
CA TYR A 96 5.91 -4.49 -7.92
C TYR A 96 6.24 -5.22 -9.22
N ALA A 97 7.49 -5.15 -9.64
CA ALA A 97 7.99 -6.00 -10.71
C ALA A 97 9.41 -6.44 -10.40
N SER A 98 9.71 -7.70 -10.71
CA SER A 98 11.06 -8.24 -10.64
C SER A 98 11.38 -9.04 -11.87
N GLY A 99 12.66 -9.18 -12.17
CA GLY A 99 13.12 -10.02 -13.24
C GLY A 99 14.54 -10.47 -13.05
N SER A 100 14.91 -11.49 -13.80
CA SER A 100 16.27 -12.00 -13.85
C SER A 100 16.58 -12.46 -15.26
N GLY A 101 17.85 -12.47 -15.61
CA GLY A 101 18.31 -13.02 -16.86
C GLY A 101 19.77 -13.39 -16.83
N SER A 102 20.16 -14.15 -17.84
CA SER A 102 21.54 -14.48 -18.13
C SER A 102 21.83 -14.39 -19.61
N ALA A 103 23.04 -13.98 -19.96
CA ALA A 103 23.52 -13.88 -21.32
C ALA A 103 24.91 -14.48 -21.45
N THR A 104 25.13 -15.26 -22.51
CA THR A 104 26.45 -15.80 -22.84
C THR A 104 27.07 -15.09 -24.04
N THR A 105 28.40 -14.99 -24.06
CA THR A 105 29.18 -14.46 -25.19
C THR A 105 29.00 -15.28 -26.48
N THR A 106 28.51 -16.52 -26.34
CA THR A 106 28.22 -17.47 -27.43
C THR A 106 26.81 -17.37 -28.01
N GLY A 107 25.99 -16.42 -27.55
CA GLY A 107 24.70 -16.06 -28.18
C GLY A 107 23.46 -16.69 -27.55
N GLY A 108 23.50 -17.10 -26.28
CA GLY A 108 22.32 -17.52 -25.52
C GLY A 108 21.86 -16.44 -24.54
N ALA A 109 20.57 -16.09 -24.53
CA ALA A 109 19.97 -15.23 -23.51
C ALA A 109 18.70 -15.88 -22.95
N THR A 110 18.58 -15.90 -21.62
CA THR A 110 17.36 -16.34 -20.93
C THR A 110 16.91 -15.26 -19.96
N GLY A 111 15.61 -15.15 -19.74
CA GLY A 111 15.08 -14.18 -18.80
C GLY A 111 13.70 -14.56 -18.28
N SER A 112 13.40 -14.10 -17.07
CA SER A 112 12.10 -14.21 -16.43
C SER A 112 11.71 -12.85 -15.85
N VAL A 113 10.40 -12.55 -15.87
CA VAL A 113 9.83 -11.36 -15.26
C VAL A 113 8.58 -11.79 -14.49
N ALA A 114 8.43 -11.30 -13.28
CA ALA A 114 7.23 -11.41 -12.47
C ALA A 114 6.74 -10.00 -12.10
N ALA A 115 5.43 -9.80 -12.03
CA ALA A 115 4.84 -8.53 -11.67
C ALA A 115 3.59 -8.75 -10.82
N PHE A 116 3.34 -7.80 -9.92
CA PHE A 116 2.21 -7.78 -9.03
C PHE A 116 1.69 -6.34 -8.93
N ALA A 117 0.37 -6.19 -8.86
CA ALA A 117 -0.25 -4.92 -8.57
C ALA A 117 -1.50 -5.15 -7.74
N ALA A 118 -1.63 -4.36 -6.68
CA ALA A 118 -2.80 -4.34 -5.81
C ALA A 118 -3.18 -2.93 -5.42
N ILE A 119 -4.44 -2.82 -5.03
CA ILE A 119 -5.09 -1.56 -4.70
C ILE A 119 -5.86 -1.78 -3.39
N TYR A 120 -5.55 -0.99 -2.37
CA TYR A 120 -6.33 -0.85 -1.16
C TYR A 120 -7.11 0.48 -1.21
N LYS A 121 -8.44 0.40 -1.23
CA LYS A 121 -9.32 1.58 -1.29
C LYS A 121 -10.05 1.76 0.03
N LEU A 122 -10.05 2.98 0.54
CA LEU A 122 -10.86 3.39 1.67
C LEU A 122 -12.02 4.24 1.15
N PHE A 123 -13.25 3.82 1.43
CA PHE A 123 -14.44 4.46 0.88
C PHE A 123 -15.08 5.41 1.88
N ALA A 124 -15.43 4.89 3.05
CA ALA A 124 -16.24 5.62 4.00
C ALA A 124 -16.00 5.18 5.45
N LEU A 125 -16.31 6.10 6.37
CA LEU A 125 -16.65 5.76 7.74
C LEU A 125 -18.16 5.72 7.85
N ALA A 126 -18.70 4.67 8.45
CA ALA A 126 -20.12 4.53 8.75
C ALA A 126 -20.33 4.57 10.26
N GLU A 127 -21.22 5.45 10.71
CA GLU A 127 -21.75 5.44 12.07
C GLU A 127 -23.00 4.57 12.09
N TYR A 128 -23.05 3.62 13.01
CA TYR A 128 -24.15 2.67 13.07
C TYR A 128 -24.53 2.31 14.50
N GLU A 129 -25.77 1.87 14.67
CA GLU A 129 -26.27 1.20 15.87
C GLU A 129 -26.47 -0.28 15.53
N GLU A 130 -25.82 -1.15 16.32
CA GLU A 130 -25.99 -2.60 16.21
C GLU A 130 -27.38 -2.97 16.73
N THR A 131 -28.20 -3.57 15.86
CA THR A 131 -29.63 -3.81 16.16
C THR A 131 -30.07 -5.24 15.93
N ASN A 132 -29.33 -6.02 15.15
CA ASN A 132 -29.63 -7.43 14.87
C ASN A 132 -28.99 -8.40 15.88
N GLY A 133 -28.06 -7.93 16.72
CA GLY A 133 -27.36 -8.72 17.73
C GLY A 133 -26.21 -9.58 17.17
N GLU A 134 -25.81 -9.33 15.92
CA GLU A 134 -24.59 -9.88 15.32
C GLU A 134 -23.43 -8.89 15.53
N ASP A 135 -22.26 -9.41 15.87
CA ASP A 135 -21.10 -8.57 16.15
C ASP A 135 -20.66 -7.81 14.88
N GLY A 136 -20.53 -6.49 15.00
CA GLY A 136 -19.99 -5.65 13.94
C GLY A 136 -21.00 -5.24 12.88
N PHE A 137 -20.65 -4.23 12.10
CA PHE A 137 -21.61 -3.56 11.21
C PHE A 137 -22.04 -4.47 10.06
N GLN A 138 -23.33 -4.78 10.02
CA GLN A 138 -23.98 -5.53 8.95
C GLN A 138 -24.72 -4.56 8.02
N ILE A 139 -24.11 -4.24 6.88
CA ILE A 139 -24.67 -3.26 5.92
C ILE A 139 -26.06 -3.72 5.45
N GLY A 140 -27.06 -2.85 5.69
CA GLY A 140 -28.44 -3.10 5.27
C GLY A 140 -29.29 -3.84 6.31
N GLU A 141 -28.69 -4.35 7.37
CA GLU A 141 -29.39 -4.95 8.51
C GLU A 141 -29.36 -4.03 9.74
N ASP A 142 -28.19 -3.47 10.05
CA ASP A 142 -28.04 -2.51 11.13
C ASP A 142 -28.51 -1.11 10.76
N LYS A 143 -28.85 -0.34 11.79
CA LYS A 143 -29.29 1.03 11.63
C LYS A 143 -28.10 1.94 11.35
N LEU A 144 -28.08 2.51 10.15
CA LEU A 144 -27.10 3.54 9.77
C LEU A 144 -27.51 4.88 10.39
N GLU A 145 -26.62 5.46 11.18
CA GLU A 145 -26.84 6.73 11.90
C GLU A 145 -26.18 7.92 11.21
N GLY A 146 -25.12 7.66 10.45
CA GLY A 146 -24.38 8.68 9.71
C GLY A 146 -23.21 8.10 8.91
N TRP A 147 -22.57 8.93 8.10
CA TRP A 147 -21.37 8.54 7.35
C TRP A 147 -20.49 9.72 6.97
N LEU A 148 -19.26 9.40 6.57
CA LEU A 148 -18.29 10.28 5.93
C LEU A 148 -17.63 9.54 4.75
N LEU A 149 -17.62 10.14 3.56
CA LEU A 149 -16.84 9.68 2.41
C LEU A 149 -15.39 10.15 2.53
N LEU A 150 -14.46 9.22 2.44
CA LEU A 150 -13.05 9.47 2.75
C LEU A 150 -12.29 10.25 1.66
N GLY A 151 -12.79 10.32 0.43
CA GLY A 151 -12.19 11.19 -0.60
C GLY A 151 -12.60 12.67 -0.48
N ASN A 152 -13.61 13.00 0.32
CA ASN A 152 -14.12 14.37 0.46
C ASN A 152 -13.19 15.32 1.22
N PRO A 153 -12.53 14.91 2.33
CA PRO A 153 -11.61 15.79 3.03
C PRO A 153 -10.39 16.16 2.16
N SER A 154 -9.92 17.40 2.30
CA SER A 154 -8.65 17.82 1.71
C SER A 154 -7.51 17.44 2.63
N TYR A 155 -6.58 16.61 2.15
CA TYR A 155 -5.41 16.20 2.91
C TYR A 155 -4.27 17.19 2.72
N LYS A 156 -3.57 17.45 3.82
CA LYS A 156 -2.28 18.15 3.84
C LYS A 156 -1.19 17.11 3.99
N PHE A 157 -0.15 17.26 3.20
CA PHE A 157 0.95 16.31 3.21
C PHE A 157 2.11 16.86 4.02
N SER A 158 2.68 16.02 4.87
CA SER A 158 3.98 16.29 5.48
C SER A 158 4.86 15.07 5.39
N LYS A 159 6.17 15.28 5.27
CA LYS A 159 7.16 14.22 5.10
C LYS A 159 8.24 14.39 6.15
N GLN A 160 8.60 13.27 6.77
CA GLN A 160 9.75 13.14 7.63
C GLN A 160 10.66 12.04 7.09
N GLU A 161 11.95 12.30 7.07
CA GLU A 161 12.98 11.29 6.82
C GLU A 161 13.70 10.99 8.12
N THR A 162 13.98 9.72 8.35
CA THR A 162 14.80 9.27 9.48
C THR A 162 15.98 8.50 8.93
N ASP A 163 17.19 8.98 9.25
CA ASP A 163 18.41 8.25 8.93
C ASP A 163 18.58 7.11 9.95
N LEU A 164 18.75 5.90 9.43
CA LEU A 164 18.87 4.67 10.18
C LEU A 164 20.17 3.96 9.80
N LYS A 165 20.59 3.03 10.64
CA LYS A 165 21.81 2.25 10.46
C LYS A 165 21.53 0.77 10.60
N ALA A 166 22.15 -0.01 9.73
CA ALA A 166 22.21 -1.46 9.87
C ALA A 166 23.65 -1.94 9.69
N THR A 167 23.98 -3.01 10.40
CA THR A 167 25.27 -3.69 10.24
C THR A 167 25.05 -4.95 9.43
N LEU A 168 25.69 -5.03 8.26
CA LEU A 168 25.66 -6.22 7.41
C LEU A 168 26.34 -7.41 8.10
N SER A 169 26.10 -8.62 7.57
CA SER A 169 26.71 -9.86 8.06
C SER A 169 28.25 -9.84 8.06
N ASN A 170 28.86 -9.02 7.21
CA ASN A 170 30.30 -8.81 7.12
C ASN A 170 30.85 -7.73 8.09
N GLY A 171 30.00 -7.15 8.95
CA GLY A 171 30.37 -6.10 9.90
C GLY A 171 30.38 -4.68 9.34
N THR A 172 30.02 -4.49 8.07
CA THR A 172 29.93 -3.15 7.45
C THR A 172 28.66 -2.44 7.92
N GLU A 173 28.80 -1.22 8.44
CA GLU A 173 27.65 -0.36 8.70
C GLU A 173 27.18 0.32 7.42
N ILE A 174 25.88 0.30 7.19
CA ILE A 174 25.21 1.02 6.12
C ILE A 174 24.19 1.99 6.70
N ASN A 175 24.12 3.19 6.12
CA ASN A 175 23.08 4.15 6.43
C ASN A 175 21.97 4.00 5.39
N PHE A 176 20.73 4.04 5.83
CA PHE A 176 19.56 4.00 4.96
C PHE A 176 18.46 4.89 5.55
N LYS A 177 17.43 5.20 4.77
CA LYS A 177 16.33 6.06 5.24
C LYS A 177 15.05 5.27 5.45
N ALA A 178 14.32 5.64 6.50
CA ALA A 178 12.88 5.43 6.58
C ALA A 178 12.17 6.74 6.27
N TYR A 179 11.09 6.66 5.51
CA TYR A 179 10.27 7.78 5.14
C TYR A 179 8.90 7.63 5.77
N ASN A 180 8.47 8.65 6.47
CA ASN A 180 7.13 8.77 7.02
C ASN A 180 6.44 9.91 6.28
N VAL A 181 5.35 9.60 5.57
CA VAL A 181 4.52 10.63 4.94
C VAL A 181 3.15 10.61 5.59
N LEU A 182 2.76 11.73 6.17
CA LEU A 182 1.46 11.95 6.77
C LEU A 182 0.57 12.70 5.78
N ALA A 183 -0.58 12.13 5.44
CA ALA A 183 -1.69 12.79 4.80
C ALA A 183 -2.76 13.06 5.86
N ASP A 184 -2.97 14.32 6.24
CA ASP A 184 -3.85 14.70 7.35
C ASP A 184 -4.98 15.63 6.89
N SER A 185 -6.22 15.25 7.18
CA SER A 185 -7.42 16.04 6.93
C SER A 185 -7.99 16.72 8.19
N GLY A 186 -7.42 16.44 9.36
CA GLY A 186 -7.91 16.82 10.68
C GLY A 186 -8.88 15.81 11.30
N LEU A 187 -9.63 15.06 10.49
CA LEU A 187 -10.51 13.98 10.95
C LEU A 187 -9.89 12.61 10.70
N VAL A 188 -9.36 12.40 9.49
CA VAL A 188 -8.58 11.20 9.16
C VAL A 188 -7.16 11.59 8.85
N ALA A 189 -6.22 10.91 9.50
CA ALA A 189 -4.80 10.97 9.21
C ALA A 189 -4.31 9.61 8.75
N LEU A 190 -3.55 9.60 7.66
CA LEU A 190 -2.94 8.40 7.09
C LEU A 190 -1.42 8.59 7.08
N ARG A 191 -0.70 7.73 7.81
CA ARG A 191 0.76 7.74 7.85
C ARG A 191 1.29 6.57 7.06
N PHE A 192 2.05 6.86 6.01
CA PHE A 192 2.69 5.87 5.16
C PHE A 192 4.16 5.77 5.54
N THR A 193 4.58 4.56 5.90
CA THR A 193 5.96 4.28 6.26
C THR A 193 6.58 3.31 5.25
N VAL A 194 7.62 3.78 4.57
CA VAL A 194 8.41 3.01 3.60
C VAL A 194 9.88 3.12 4.02
N SER A 195 10.62 2.03 3.92
CA SER A 195 12.05 2.02 4.25
C SER A 195 12.89 1.59 3.06
N ASP A 196 14.07 2.19 2.95
CA ASP A 196 15.07 1.80 1.96
C ASP A 196 15.54 0.35 2.19
N ALA A 197 15.52 -0.12 3.44
CA ALA A 197 16.00 -1.46 3.84
C ALA A 197 15.07 -2.09 4.90
N PRO A 198 15.17 -3.41 5.14
CA PRO A 198 14.43 -4.05 6.22
C PRO A 198 14.71 -3.40 7.56
N VAL A 199 13.65 -3.02 8.26
CA VAL A 199 13.76 -2.40 9.59
C VAL A 199 12.52 -2.71 10.42
N GLU A 200 12.72 -2.78 11.73
CA GLU A 200 11.63 -2.83 12.70
C GLU A 200 11.22 -1.40 13.08
N ILE A 201 9.96 -1.06 12.81
CA ILE A 201 9.34 0.21 13.21
C ILE A 201 8.13 -0.13 14.06
N GLU A 202 8.14 0.34 15.31
CA GLU A 202 7.02 0.15 16.26
C GLU A 202 6.62 -1.33 16.43
N GLY A 203 7.62 -2.23 16.48
CA GLY A 203 7.39 -3.68 16.62
C GLY A 203 6.96 -4.39 15.33
N THR A 204 6.86 -3.67 14.20
CA THR A 204 6.54 -4.23 12.88
C THR A 204 7.78 -4.23 11.99
N THR A 205 8.18 -5.41 11.51
CA THR A 205 9.23 -5.51 10.49
C THR A 205 8.66 -5.11 9.14
N ILE A 206 9.17 -4.01 8.57
CA ILE A 206 8.90 -3.60 7.20
C ILE A 206 10.09 -3.93 6.33
N SER A 207 9.86 -4.64 5.23
CA SER A 207 10.87 -4.81 4.17
C SER A 207 10.85 -3.59 3.25
N SER A 208 11.84 -3.50 2.37
CA SER A 208 11.84 -2.49 1.31
C SER A 208 10.73 -2.71 0.26
N GLU A 209 9.94 -3.78 0.34
CA GLU A 209 8.81 -4.10 -0.56
C GLU A 209 7.45 -3.89 0.12
N THR A 210 7.47 -3.48 1.39
CA THR A 210 6.29 -3.34 2.22
C THR A 210 6.15 -1.91 2.71
N SER A 211 4.91 -1.46 2.79
CA SER A 211 4.51 -0.19 3.39
C SER A 211 3.63 -0.46 4.61
N LYS A 212 3.92 0.19 5.72
CA LYS A 212 2.97 0.32 6.84
C LYS A 212 2.05 1.51 6.56
N ILE A 213 0.77 1.39 6.89
CA ILE A 213 -0.23 2.45 6.77
C ILE A 213 -0.88 2.61 8.14
N ASP A 214 -0.58 3.67 8.87
CA ASP A 214 -1.29 3.97 10.12
C ASP A 214 -2.49 4.86 9.82
N ILE A 215 -3.67 4.40 10.24
CA ILE A 215 -4.95 5.08 10.05
C ILE A 215 -5.41 5.60 11.40
N GLU A 216 -5.44 6.92 11.53
CA GLU A 216 -5.98 7.61 12.69
C GLU A 216 -7.32 8.25 12.31
N ILE A 217 -8.36 7.96 13.09
CA ILE A 217 -9.67 8.62 13.03
C ILE A 217 -9.81 9.44 14.30
N ASN A 218 -9.88 10.75 14.15
CA ASN A 218 -9.88 11.72 15.25
C ASN A 218 -11.15 12.59 15.20
N GLY A 219 -11.89 12.62 16.29
CA GLY A 219 -13.05 13.48 16.48
C GLY A 219 -14.23 13.15 15.57
N TYR A 220 -14.43 11.88 15.17
CA TYR A 220 -15.57 11.50 14.31
C TYR A 220 -16.91 11.96 14.91
N PHE A 221 -17.06 11.82 16.24
CA PHE A 221 -18.27 12.19 16.98
C PHE A 221 -18.32 13.66 17.41
N ASP A 222 -17.29 14.45 17.10
CA ASP A 222 -17.26 15.89 17.34
C ASP A 222 -17.82 16.62 16.12
N SER A 223 -19.00 17.21 16.27
CA SER A 223 -19.67 18.00 15.22
C SER A 223 -18.87 19.22 14.73
N SER A 224 -17.86 19.67 15.48
CA SER A 224 -16.94 20.73 15.08
C SER A 224 -15.81 20.23 14.17
N VAL A 225 -15.53 18.93 14.19
CA VAL A 225 -14.54 18.23 13.34
C VAL A 225 -15.26 17.57 12.15
N ASN A 226 -16.18 16.64 12.42
CA ASN A 226 -17.01 15.98 11.41
C ASN A 226 -18.24 16.82 11.06
N LYS A 227 -18.05 17.81 10.19
CA LYS A 227 -19.14 18.71 9.79
C LYS A 227 -20.00 18.07 8.70
N PRO A 228 -21.34 18.17 8.80
CA PRO A 228 -22.21 17.75 7.72
C PRO A 228 -21.94 18.60 6.46
N THR A 229 -21.95 17.93 5.32
CA THR A 229 -22.03 18.60 4.02
C THR A 229 -23.38 19.32 3.94
N ILE A 230 -23.40 20.49 3.29
CA ILE A 230 -24.62 21.28 3.12
C ILE A 230 -25.71 20.41 2.48
N LEU A 231 -26.90 20.37 3.10
CA LEU A 231 -28.05 19.56 2.67
C LEU A 231 -27.82 18.04 2.70
N CYS A 232 -26.84 17.54 3.46
CA CYS A 232 -26.61 16.11 3.69
C CYS A 232 -27.16 15.70 5.06
N SER A 233 -27.90 14.61 5.10
CA SER A 233 -28.51 14.04 6.29
C SER A 233 -28.47 12.51 6.25
N SER A 234 -28.55 11.88 7.42
CA SER A 234 -28.61 10.41 7.50
C SER A 234 -29.90 9.80 6.93
N ALA A 235 -30.91 10.64 6.62
CA ALA A 235 -32.12 10.22 5.93
C ALA A 235 -31.96 10.14 4.40
N ASP A 236 -30.89 10.72 3.85
CA ASP A 236 -30.59 10.63 2.42
C ASP A 236 -30.18 9.20 2.04
N PRO A 237 -30.24 8.82 0.75
CA PRO A 237 -29.74 7.53 0.32
C PRO A 237 -28.29 7.34 0.81
N MET A 238 -28.03 6.17 1.39
CA MET A 238 -26.74 5.83 1.98
C MET A 238 -25.57 6.18 1.04
N PHE A 239 -24.60 6.94 1.55
CA PHE A 239 -23.41 7.42 0.83
C PHE A 239 -23.69 8.33 -0.39
N SER A 240 -24.87 8.96 -0.47
CA SER A 240 -25.21 9.90 -1.56
C SER A 240 -24.57 11.27 -1.45
N CYS A 241 -24.03 11.62 -0.28
CA CYS A 241 -23.40 12.90 0.01
C CYS A 241 -22.15 12.72 0.89
N GLY A 242 -21.33 13.77 0.96
CA GLY A 242 -19.97 13.71 1.49
C GLY A 242 -19.86 13.37 2.98
N SER A 243 -20.65 14.02 3.84
CA SER A 243 -20.72 13.70 5.27
C SER A 243 -22.06 14.12 5.83
N THR A 244 -22.68 13.28 6.66
CA THR A 244 -23.89 13.62 7.41
C THR A 244 -23.60 14.29 8.74
N GLY A 245 -22.32 14.41 9.12
CA GLY A 245 -21.91 14.68 10.49
C GLY A 245 -22.25 13.52 11.44
N PRO A 246 -21.85 13.63 12.72
CA PRO A 246 -22.14 12.60 13.71
C PRO A 246 -23.59 12.65 14.17
N SER A 247 -24.16 11.49 14.47
CA SER A 247 -25.48 11.40 15.08
C SER A 247 -25.45 11.76 16.57
N THR A 248 -26.64 11.95 17.12
CA THR A 248 -26.85 12.11 18.56
C THR A 248 -27.08 10.80 19.30
N ASN A 249 -27.02 9.63 18.64
CA ASN A 249 -27.25 8.35 19.29
C ASN A 249 -26.06 8.01 20.22
N PRO A 250 -26.26 7.88 21.54
CA PRO A 250 -25.17 7.58 22.47
C PRO A 250 -24.58 6.18 22.30
N ASN A 251 -25.28 5.25 21.63
CA ASN A 251 -24.87 3.85 21.50
C ASN A 251 -24.18 3.54 20.16
N SER A 252 -23.98 4.56 19.32
CA SER A 252 -23.40 4.39 17.99
C SER A 252 -21.92 4.03 18.03
N ARG A 253 -21.48 3.25 17.05
CA ARG A 253 -20.08 2.88 16.79
C ARG A 253 -19.66 3.33 15.41
N VAL A 254 -18.37 3.20 15.07
CA VAL A 254 -17.83 3.49 13.74
C VAL A 254 -17.31 2.22 13.09
N ALA A 255 -17.57 2.08 11.79
CA ALA A 255 -16.94 1.09 10.93
C ALA A 255 -16.22 1.76 9.77
N LEU A 256 -15.07 1.22 9.39
CA LEU A 256 -14.34 1.57 8.18
C LEU A 256 -14.75 0.64 7.04
N ILE A 257 -15.16 1.25 5.92
CA ILE A 257 -15.54 0.55 4.71
C ILE A 257 -14.41 0.68 3.70
N SER A 258 -13.85 -0.46 3.29
CA SER A 258 -12.70 -0.53 2.40
C SER A 258 -12.80 -1.70 1.41
N ALA A 259 -11.89 -1.75 0.45
CA ALA A 259 -11.70 -2.92 -0.40
C ALA A 259 -10.23 -3.10 -0.70
N TYR A 260 -9.81 -4.35 -0.82
CA TYR A 260 -8.49 -4.70 -1.33
C TYR A 260 -8.66 -5.54 -2.60
N VAL A 261 -8.00 -5.12 -3.66
CA VAL A 261 -8.23 -5.58 -5.03
C VAL A 261 -6.90 -5.86 -5.73
N SER A 262 -6.84 -6.91 -6.56
CA SER A 262 -5.65 -7.30 -7.32
C SER A 262 -5.97 -7.56 -8.79
N ALA A 263 -5.03 -7.23 -9.68
CA ALA A 263 -5.20 -7.30 -11.13
C ALA A 263 -4.95 -8.70 -11.74
N ASN A 264 -4.42 -9.66 -10.98
CA ASN A 264 -3.92 -10.92 -11.55
C ASN A 264 -4.28 -12.20 -10.77
N VAL A 265 -5.13 -12.12 -9.73
CA VAL A 265 -5.32 -13.22 -8.77
C VAL A 265 -6.66 -13.13 -8.03
N ASP A 266 -7.23 -14.29 -7.65
CA ASP A 266 -8.25 -14.36 -6.60
C ASP A 266 -7.68 -13.86 -5.26
N ALA A 267 -8.26 -12.79 -4.71
CA ALA A 267 -7.93 -12.31 -3.37
C ALA A 267 -8.79 -13.02 -2.33
N SER A 268 -8.19 -13.90 -1.52
CA SER A 268 -8.88 -14.51 -0.38
C SER A 268 -8.19 -14.09 0.93
N PHE A 269 -8.80 -13.18 1.69
CA PHE A 269 -8.43 -12.94 3.09
C PHE A 269 -9.23 -13.88 3.98
N ASN A 270 -8.58 -14.37 5.03
CA ASN A 270 -9.25 -15.13 6.08
C ASN A 270 -9.63 -14.14 7.18
N SER A 271 -10.92 -13.85 7.34
CA SER A 271 -11.44 -12.89 8.34
C SER A 271 -11.12 -13.26 9.79
N ASN A 272 -10.70 -14.51 10.07
CA ASN A 272 -10.34 -15.00 11.39
C ASN A 272 -8.83 -14.95 11.69
N VAL A 273 -8.01 -14.41 10.78
CA VAL A 273 -6.55 -14.30 10.91
C VAL A 273 -6.15 -12.85 10.57
N GLN A 274 -5.03 -12.36 11.14
CA GLN A 274 -4.49 -10.98 11.05
C GLN A 274 -4.11 -10.51 9.63
N GLY A 275 -4.94 -10.76 8.62
CA GLY A 275 -4.66 -10.50 7.21
C GLY A 275 -4.79 -11.71 6.30
N GLY A 276 -4.28 -11.58 5.08
CA GLY A 276 -4.20 -12.68 4.13
C GLY A 276 -3.24 -12.40 2.97
N ILE A 277 -2.92 -13.50 2.27
CA ILE A 277 -1.96 -13.55 1.18
C ILE A 277 -2.72 -13.77 -0.13
N ILE A 278 -2.40 -12.98 -1.15
CA ILE A 278 -2.94 -13.10 -2.50
C ILE A 278 -1.89 -13.77 -3.39
N SER A 279 -2.11 -15.04 -3.75
CA SER A 279 -1.12 -15.86 -4.43
C SER A 279 -1.20 -15.78 -5.96
N GLY A 280 -0.41 -14.90 -6.58
CA GLY A 280 -0.41 -14.67 -8.04
C GLY A 280 0.66 -15.42 -8.84
N GLY A 281 1.36 -16.37 -8.22
CA GLY A 281 2.53 -17.04 -8.80
C GLY A 281 3.80 -16.75 -8.01
N ALA A 282 4.88 -16.36 -8.69
CA ALA A 282 6.21 -16.15 -8.08
C ALA A 282 6.29 -14.93 -7.14
N VAL A 283 5.28 -14.07 -7.17
CA VAL A 283 5.15 -12.86 -6.35
C VAL A 283 3.75 -12.88 -5.73
N GLN A 284 3.67 -12.70 -4.42
CA GLN A 284 2.41 -12.75 -3.67
C GLN A 284 2.15 -11.41 -3.00
N GLY A 285 0.92 -10.92 -3.11
CA GLY A 285 0.46 -9.74 -2.41
C GLY A 285 0.16 -10.07 -0.96
N LYS A 286 0.43 -9.12 -0.07
CA LYS A 286 0.19 -9.26 1.36
C LYS A 286 -0.57 -8.05 1.88
N PHE A 287 -1.63 -8.32 2.63
CA PHE A 287 -2.34 -7.32 3.41
C PHE A 287 -2.55 -7.87 4.81
N GLU A 288 -1.95 -7.20 5.80
CA GLU A 288 -2.08 -7.55 7.21
C GLU A 288 -2.76 -6.41 7.96
N PHE A 289 -3.52 -6.78 8.98
CA PHE A 289 -4.14 -5.82 9.87
C PHE A 289 -4.28 -6.39 11.28
N VAL A 290 -4.29 -5.48 12.26
CA VAL A 290 -4.43 -5.82 13.67
C VAL A 290 -5.89 -6.08 14.05
N THR A 291 -6.09 -7.01 14.98
CA THR A 291 -7.41 -7.39 15.53
C THR A 291 -7.85 -6.52 16.70
N THR A 292 -7.00 -5.59 17.13
CA THR A 292 -7.27 -4.62 18.18
C THR A 292 -6.74 -3.25 17.78
N VAL A 293 -7.45 -2.20 18.14
CA VAL A 293 -7.08 -0.80 17.92
C VAL A 293 -6.89 -0.09 19.24
N ASP A 294 -6.01 0.90 19.25
CA ASP A 294 -5.94 1.87 20.33
C ASP A 294 -7.09 2.87 20.18
N THR A 295 -7.74 3.18 21.30
CA THR A 295 -8.87 4.12 21.34
C THR A 295 -8.69 5.12 22.46
N GLN A 296 -9.34 6.27 22.31
CA GLN A 296 -9.48 7.23 23.40
C GLN A 296 -10.97 7.54 23.59
N ILE A 297 -11.47 7.48 24.82
CA ILE A 297 -12.86 7.82 25.16
C ILE A 297 -12.85 8.81 26.32
N ASN A 298 -13.38 10.01 26.07
CA ASN A 298 -13.35 11.16 27.00
C ASN A 298 -11.93 11.41 27.54
N GLY A 299 -10.94 11.39 26.65
CA GLY A 299 -9.53 11.58 27.01
C GLY A 299 -8.84 10.39 27.67
N THR A 300 -9.54 9.30 27.97
CA THR A 300 -8.96 8.09 28.60
C THR A 300 -8.54 7.09 27.53
N ALA A 301 -7.28 6.66 27.56
CA ALA A 301 -6.76 5.64 26.65
C ALA A 301 -7.37 4.26 26.94
N GLY A 302 -7.64 3.50 25.89
CA GLY A 302 -8.22 2.16 25.94
C GLY A 302 -7.90 1.37 24.66
N THR A 303 -8.43 0.16 24.58
CA THR A 303 -8.25 -0.75 23.44
C THR A 303 -9.60 -1.32 23.03
N ALA A 304 -9.86 -1.43 21.73
CA ALA A 304 -11.08 -2.02 21.19
C ALA A 304 -10.77 -3.15 20.21
N ASN A 305 -11.67 -4.13 20.12
CA ASN A 305 -11.56 -5.19 19.12
C ASN A 305 -11.93 -4.66 17.73
N VAL A 306 -11.31 -5.24 16.71
CA VAL A 306 -11.68 -5.01 15.31
C VAL A 306 -12.43 -6.23 14.79
N ILE A 307 -13.70 -6.04 14.45
CA ILE A 307 -14.53 -7.07 13.83
C ILE A 307 -14.52 -6.84 12.33
N THR A 308 -14.07 -7.83 11.55
CA THR A 308 -13.93 -7.69 10.09
C THR A 308 -14.89 -8.59 9.35
N ASN A 309 -15.90 -7.99 8.71
CA ASN A 309 -16.76 -8.68 7.75
C ASN A 309 -16.14 -8.54 6.36
N ALA A 310 -15.76 -9.67 5.77
CA ALA A 310 -15.12 -9.72 4.46
C ALA A 310 -16.00 -10.44 3.45
N GLN A 311 -16.24 -9.80 2.30
CA GLN A 311 -16.96 -10.39 1.17
C GLN A 311 -16.05 -10.42 -0.06
N GLY A 312 -15.64 -11.63 -0.46
CA GLY A 312 -14.88 -11.83 -1.69
C GLY A 312 -15.74 -11.63 -2.94
N PHE A 313 -15.11 -11.16 -4.01
CA PHE A 313 -15.74 -11.05 -5.32
C PHE A 313 -14.77 -11.43 -6.44
N ALA A 314 -15.32 -12.06 -7.48
CA ALA A 314 -14.57 -12.51 -8.64
C ALA A 314 -14.47 -11.41 -9.71
N GLN A 315 -13.60 -11.65 -10.68
CA GLN A 315 -13.43 -10.79 -11.84
C GLN A 315 -14.76 -10.56 -12.58
N GLY A 316 -15.24 -9.32 -12.62
CA GLY A 316 -16.48 -8.94 -13.31
C GLY A 316 -17.76 -9.11 -12.48
N ASP A 317 -17.64 -9.62 -11.25
CA ASP A 317 -18.75 -9.85 -10.31
C ASP A 317 -18.61 -8.96 -9.05
N ALA A 318 -18.11 -7.73 -9.23
CA ALA A 318 -17.96 -6.77 -8.14
C ALA A 318 -19.34 -6.51 -7.47
N PRO A 319 -19.43 -6.45 -6.13
CA PRO A 319 -20.69 -6.17 -5.46
C PRO A 319 -21.24 -4.81 -5.92
N ASP A 320 -22.56 -4.73 -6.12
CA ASP A 320 -23.24 -3.47 -6.53
C ASP A 320 -22.82 -2.28 -5.67
N PHE A 321 -22.59 -2.54 -4.38
CA PHE A 321 -22.11 -1.54 -3.44
C PHE A 321 -20.73 -1.00 -3.84
N LEU A 322 -19.76 -1.84 -4.18
CA LEU A 322 -18.44 -1.42 -4.67
C LEU A 322 -18.55 -0.62 -5.98
N VAL A 323 -19.43 -1.05 -6.89
CA VAL A 323 -19.72 -0.37 -8.15
C VAL A 323 -20.30 1.04 -7.93
N LYS A 324 -21.07 1.26 -6.85
CA LYS A 324 -21.57 2.59 -6.48
C LYS A 324 -20.45 3.56 -6.09
N PHE A 325 -19.38 3.07 -5.46
CA PHE A 325 -18.23 3.91 -5.12
C PHE A 325 -17.25 4.07 -6.27
N ASP A 326 -17.14 3.04 -7.11
CA ASP A 326 -16.16 3.00 -8.18
C ASP A 326 -16.70 2.28 -9.42
N ALA A 327 -17.08 3.06 -10.42
CA ALA A 327 -17.53 2.55 -11.72
C ALA A 327 -16.47 1.70 -12.45
N THR A 328 -15.18 1.83 -12.09
CA THR A 328 -14.08 1.04 -12.66
C THR A 328 -13.92 -0.34 -12.01
N ALA A 329 -14.62 -0.62 -10.91
CA ALA A 329 -14.62 -1.93 -10.23
C ALA A 329 -15.12 -3.09 -11.13
N ASN A 330 -15.82 -2.77 -12.23
CA ASN A 330 -16.26 -3.76 -13.23
C ASN A 330 -15.15 -4.20 -14.21
N ILE A 331 -13.96 -3.58 -14.17
CA ILE A 331 -12.89 -3.85 -15.14
C ILE A 331 -11.93 -4.89 -14.58
N GLY A 332 -12.29 -6.16 -14.69
CA GLY A 332 -11.27 -7.22 -14.70
C GLY A 332 -10.46 -7.42 -13.40
N LEU A 333 -10.94 -6.99 -12.24
CA LEU A 333 -10.26 -7.18 -10.96
C LEU A 333 -11.02 -8.14 -10.05
N ALA A 334 -10.31 -8.91 -9.23
CA ALA A 334 -10.86 -9.70 -8.13
C ALA A 334 -10.36 -9.12 -6.80
N GLY A 335 -11.13 -9.29 -5.73
CA GLY A 335 -10.86 -8.60 -4.48
C GLY A 335 -11.72 -9.07 -3.33
N GLN A 336 -11.56 -8.37 -2.21
CA GLN A 336 -12.48 -8.44 -1.09
C GLN A 336 -12.93 -7.06 -0.68
N PHE A 337 -14.22 -6.95 -0.45
CA PHE A 337 -14.83 -5.84 0.26
C PHE A 337 -14.74 -6.11 1.75
N LEU A 338 -14.37 -5.08 2.52
CA LEU A 338 -14.08 -5.18 3.94
C LEU A 338 -14.91 -4.14 4.70
N VAL A 339 -15.58 -4.59 5.76
CA VAL A 339 -16.21 -3.74 6.76
C VAL A 339 -15.52 -4.03 8.09
N GLN A 340 -14.72 -3.06 8.55
CA GLN A 340 -13.93 -3.15 9.78
C GLN A 340 -14.61 -2.31 10.85
N THR A 341 -15.33 -2.98 11.75
CA THR A 341 -15.92 -2.35 12.93
C THR A 341 -14.88 -2.18 14.02
N PHE A 342 -14.86 -1.00 14.64
CA PHE A 342 -14.16 -0.77 15.89
C PHE A 342 -15.17 -0.92 17.04
N ASP A 343 -15.02 -1.96 17.87
CA ASP A 343 -15.95 -2.24 18.98
C ASP A 343 -15.70 -1.32 20.19
N ALA A 344 -15.91 -0.02 19.95
CA ALA A 344 -15.92 1.03 20.94
C ALA A 344 -17.13 1.93 20.67
N VAL A 345 -17.89 2.20 21.73
CA VAL A 345 -19.02 3.15 21.66
C VAL A 345 -18.45 4.56 21.72
N ARG A 346 -18.67 5.31 20.64
CA ARG A 346 -18.29 6.72 20.50
C ARG A 346 -16.87 7.09 20.94
N PRO A 347 -15.80 6.43 20.42
CA PRO A 347 -14.43 6.84 20.70
C PRO A 347 -14.13 8.23 20.12
N ASP A 348 -13.39 9.03 20.88
CA ASP A 348 -12.83 10.31 20.43
C ASP A 348 -11.79 10.06 19.33
N THR A 349 -10.95 9.05 19.54
CA THR A 349 -9.84 8.71 18.65
C THR A 349 -9.76 7.20 18.46
N ILE A 350 -9.41 6.77 17.25
CA ILE A 350 -9.10 5.37 16.89
C ILE A 350 -7.79 5.39 16.11
N THR A 351 -6.84 4.53 16.49
CA THR A 351 -5.59 4.32 15.75
C THR A 351 -5.50 2.86 15.33
N TRP A 352 -5.30 2.63 14.03
CA TRP A 352 -5.27 1.30 13.41
C TRP A 352 -4.12 1.19 12.42
N ASP A 353 -3.35 0.10 12.51
CA ASP A 353 -2.05 -0.01 11.83
C ASP A 353 -2.00 -1.19 10.84
N PRO A 354 -2.70 -1.14 9.69
CA PRO A 354 -2.52 -2.13 8.63
C PRO A 354 -1.15 -2.04 7.92
N SER A 355 -0.75 -3.13 7.28
CA SER A 355 0.41 -3.16 6.39
C SER A 355 0.06 -3.78 5.03
N VAL A 356 0.65 -3.24 3.97
CA VAL A 356 0.49 -3.70 2.58
C VAL A 356 1.87 -3.99 2.02
N GLY A 357 2.08 -5.16 1.46
CA GLY A 357 3.40 -5.59 1.03
C GLY A 357 3.38 -6.66 -0.05
N VAL A 358 4.58 -7.05 -0.46
CA VAL A 358 4.82 -8.20 -1.31
C VAL A 358 5.67 -9.22 -0.56
N GLU A 359 5.35 -10.50 -0.71
CA GLU A 359 6.23 -11.60 -0.32
C GLU A 359 6.72 -12.33 -1.58
N LYS A 360 8.04 -12.49 -1.70
CA LYS A 360 8.64 -13.37 -2.72
C LYS A 360 8.61 -14.79 -2.19
N SER A 361 8.14 -15.74 -3.00
CA SER A 361 8.53 -17.14 -2.80
C SER A 361 10.04 -17.24 -2.99
N SER A 362 10.76 -17.74 -1.98
CA SER A 362 12.24 -17.76 -1.90
C SER A 362 12.94 -18.06 -3.23
N PHE A 363 13.52 -17.03 -3.85
CA PHE A 363 14.60 -17.20 -4.83
C PHE A 363 15.93 -17.11 -4.08
N ALA A 364 16.57 -18.25 -3.85
CA ALA A 364 17.97 -18.25 -3.40
C ALA A 364 18.85 -17.79 -4.57
N ILE A 365 19.15 -16.50 -4.66
CA ILE A 365 20.23 -15.99 -5.52
C ILE A 365 21.34 -15.50 -4.60
N THR A 366 22.42 -16.26 -4.52
CA THR A 366 23.63 -15.83 -3.81
C THR A 366 24.37 -14.82 -4.70
N LEU A 367 24.29 -13.54 -4.36
CA LEU A 367 25.01 -12.48 -5.06
C LEU A 367 26.45 -12.36 -4.56
N ILE A 368 27.41 -12.40 -5.49
CA ILE A 368 28.81 -12.04 -5.25
C ILE A 368 29.06 -10.70 -6.00
N PRO A 369 29.43 -9.61 -5.32
CA PRO A 369 29.65 -8.32 -5.97
C PRO A 369 30.98 -8.35 -6.77
N SER A 370 31.01 -7.86 -8.01
CA SER A 370 32.26 -7.68 -8.77
C SER A 370 32.30 -6.35 -9.54
N LEU A 371 33.40 -5.61 -9.36
CA LEU A 371 33.64 -4.24 -9.87
C LEU A 371 33.81 -4.14 -11.41
N SER A 372 33.81 -5.24 -12.15
CA SER A 372 34.29 -5.30 -13.54
C SER A 372 33.26 -4.82 -14.58
N LEU A 373 31.97 -4.77 -14.24
CA LEU A 373 30.87 -4.56 -15.21
C LEU A 373 30.68 -3.10 -15.64
N VAL A 374 31.14 -2.13 -14.84
CA VAL A 374 30.99 -0.69 -15.11
C VAL A 374 31.83 -0.25 -16.33
N VAL A 375 33.01 -0.86 -16.51
CA VAL A 375 33.91 -0.49 -17.62
C VAL A 375 33.35 -0.90 -18.98
N PHE A 376 32.57 -1.99 -19.05
CA PHE A 376 32.02 -2.48 -20.32
C PHE A 376 30.80 -1.69 -20.80
N ILE A 377 29.93 -1.23 -19.90
CA ILE A 377 28.73 -0.45 -20.26
C ILE A 377 29.10 0.97 -20.71
N VAL A 378 30.13 1.58 -20.11
CA VAL A 378 30.64 2.90 -20.54
C VAL A 378 31.23 2.85 -21.95
N PHE A 379 31.91 1.76 -22.32
CA PHE A 379 32.43 1.59 -23.70
C PHE A 379 31.34 1.23 -24.71
N GLY A 380 30.29 0.51 -24.30
CA GLY A 380 29.17 0.16 -25.18
C GLY A 380 28.25 1.32 -25.53
N LEU A 381 28.18 2.36 -24.68
CA LEU A 381 27.41 3.59 -24.94
C LEU A 381 28.19 4.66 -25.72
N LEU A 382 29.49 4.42 -25.98
CA LEU A 382 30.38 5.31 -26.74
C LEU A 382 30.63 4.86 -28.18
N ILE A 383 29.90 3.83 -28.66
CA ILE A 383 29.95 3.34 -30.06
C ILE A 383 28.63 3.61 -30.76
#